data_AF-A0A085MXR6-F1
#
_entry.id   AF-A0A085MXR6-F1
#
_cell.length_a   1.000
_cell.length_b   1.000
_cell.length_c   1.000
_cell.angle_alpha   90.00
_cell.angle_beta   90.00
_cell.angle_gamma   90.00
#
_symmetry.space_group_name_H-M   'P 1'
#
loop_
_entity.id
_entity.type
_entity.pdbx_description
1 polymer ?
#
loop_
_entity_poly.entity_id
_entity_poly.type
_entity_poly.pdbx_seq_one_letter_code
_entity_poly.pdbx_strand_id
1 'polypeptide(L)'
;MMGMVDRAITICDPEFLNFELHHIATALQNNGYPQNFVTSTITRTLHVPRDRPNDEVSSNPVITIPYYCGLGEHLQLLGRQHGYRVYFKSSPSLRSLVRNDKIRLPFEDRPGVVYEIKCGCNASYIGETGNTLLDRFGDHTKVLNSYRTAEEELNGTYRKR
;
A
#
# COMPACT_ATOMS: atom_id res chain seq x y z
N MET A 1 16.43 0.79 -19.66
CA MET A 1 16.72 2.19 -20.07
C MET A 1 15.43 3.01 -20.20
N MET A 2 14.47 2.62 -21.05
CA MET A 2 13.17 3.31 -21.15
C MET A 2 12.47 3.47 -19.80
N GLY A 3 12.55 2.46 -18.92
CA GLY A 3 11.96 2.52 -17.58
C GLY A 3 12.51 3.61 -16.64
N MET A 4 13.72 4.14 -16.86
CA MET A 4 14.24 5.27 -16.05
C MET A 4 13.60 6.58 -16.50
N VAL A 5 13.55 6.81 -17.81
CA VAL A 5 12.91 7.97 -18.44
C VAL A 5 11.40 7.97 -18.17
N ASP A 6 10.75 6.82 -18.25
CA ASP A 6 9.32 6.69 -17.97
C ASP A 6 8.97 7.00 -16.51
N ARG A 7 9.82 6.57 -15.58
CA ARG A 7 9.66 6.89 -14.15
C ARG A 7 9.87 8.37 -13.88
N ALA A 8 10.88 8.99 -14.47
CA ALA A 8 11.10 10.43 -14.36
C ALA A 8 9.87 11.22 -14.83
N ILE A 9 9.31 10.89 -16.00
CA ILE A 9 8.10 11.54 -16.53
C ILE A 9 6.86 11.31 -15.63
N THR A 10 6.80 10.18 -14.93
CA THR A 10 5.62 9.80 -14.14
C THR A 10 5.63 10.32 -12.71
N ILE A 11 6.83 10.49 -12.13
CA ILE A 11 7.00 10.76 -10.69
C ILE A 11 7.59 12.15 -10.43
N CYS A 12 8.36 12.70 -11.36
CA CYS A 12 9.06 13.96 -11.16
C CYS A 12 8.13 15.16 -11.42
N ASP A 13 8.28 16.20 -10.60
CA ASP A 13 7.60 17.48 -10.81
C ASP A 13 8.08 18.13 -12.13
N PRO A 14 7.20 18.83 -12.85
CA PRO A 14 7.51 19.38 -14.17
C PRO A 14 8.67 20.38 -14.16
N GLU A 15 8.91 21.05 -13.02
CA GLU A 15 10.01 22.00 -12.84
C GLU A 15 11.39 21.31 -12.79
N PHE A 16 11.46 20.06 -12.29
CA PHE A 16 12.71 19.30 -12.13
C PHE A 16 12.91 18.23 -13.19
N LEU A 17 11.90 17.97 -14.04
CA LEU A 17 11.93 16.91 -15.04
C LEU A 17 13.12 17.02 -16.00
N ASN A 18 13.44 18.22 -16.48
CA ASN A 18 14.58 18.42 -17.38
C ASN A 18 15.93 18.14 -16.71
N PHE A 19 16.05 18.47 -15.42
CA PHE A 19 17.25 18.19 -14.64
C PHE A 19 17.43 16.69 -14.42
N GLU A 20 16.34 16.00 -14.09
CA GLU A 20 16.32 14.54 -13.93
C GLU A 20 16.66 13.81 -15.25
N LEU A 21 16.11 14.27 -16.38
CA LEU A 21 16.44 13.73 -17.70
C LEU A 21 17.92 13.92 -18.05
N HIS A 22 18.49 15.08 -17.72
CA HIS A 22 19.92 15.33 -17.90
C HIS A 22 20.76 14.40 -17.00
N HIS A 23 20.37 14.25 -15.73
CA HIS A 23 21.03 13.34 -14.80
C HIS A 23 21.04 11.89 -15.30
N ILE A 24 19.89 11.40 -15.78
CA ILE A 24 19.76 10.07 -16.40
C ILE A 24 20.66 9.96 -17.64
N ALA A 25 20.68 10.99 -18.49
CA ALA A 25 21.51 10.99 -19.69
C ALA A 25 23.01 10.88 -19.36
N THR A 26 23.50 11.68 -18.40
CA THR A 26 24.89 11.65 -17.94
C THR A 26 25.24 10.30 -17.30
N ALA A 27 24.35 9.75 -16.47
CA ALA A 27 24.56 8.44 -15.85
C ALA A 27 24.68 7.33 -16.91
N LEU A 28 23.84 7.35 -17.95
CA LEU A 28 23.90 6.36 -19.03
C LEU A 28 25.18 6.50 -19.87
N GLN A 29 25.62 7.73 -20.16
CA GLN A 29 26.89 7.94 -20.87
C GLN A 29 28.09 7.43 -20.07
N ASN A 30 28.11 7.69 -18.76
CA ASN A 30 29.16 7.20 -17.86
C ASN A 30 29.20 5.67 -17.76
N ASN A 31 28.07 5.00 -18.02
CA ASN A 31 27.98 3.55 -18.10
C ASN A 31 28.35 2.99 -19.50
N GLY A 32 28.91 3.82 -20.38
CA GLY A 32 29.41 3.41 -21.70
C GLY A 32 28.34 3.34 -22.80
N TYR A 33 27.14 3.87 -22.56
CA TYR A 33 26.10 3.90 -23.60
C TYR A 33 26.37 5.04 -24.61
N PRO A 34 26.23 4.80 -25.93
CA PRO A 34 26.47 5.82 -26.94
C PRO A 34 25.52 7.02 -26.81
N GLN A 35 26.05 8.24 -26.97
CA GLN A 35 25.29 9.48 -26.87
C GLN A 35 24.01 9.48 -27.73
N ASN A 36 24.16 9.08 -29.00
CA ASN A 36 23.08 9.07 -29.97
C ASN A 36 21.97 8.10 -29.56
N PHE A 37 22.32 7.01 -28.89
CA PHE A 37 21.37 6.02 -28.38
C PHE A 37 20.59 6.56 -27.18
N VAL A 38 21.27 7.24 -26.25
CA VAL A 38 20.64 7.85 -25.08
C VAL A 38 19.68 8.97 -25.50
N THR A 39 20.15 9.91 -26.33
CA THR A 39 19.33 11.03 -26.80
C THR A 39 18.11 10.55 -27.60
N SER A 40 18.29 9.59 -28.52
CA SER A 40 17.17 9.05 -29.31
C SER A 40 16.16 8.27 -28.47
N THR A 41 16.59 7.66 -27.37
CA THR A 41 15.69 6.97 -26.43
C THR A 41 14.88 7.98 -25.62
N ILE A 42 15.51 9.05 -25.13
CA ILE A 42 14.82 10.12 -24.38
C ILE A 42 13.81 10.84 -25.28
N THR A 43 14.21 11.26 -26.48
CA THR A 43 13.31 11.97 -27.40
C THR A 43 12.15 11.10 -27.85
N ARG A 44 12.37 9.81 -28.11
CA ARG A 44 11.30 8.86 -28.43
C ARG A 44 10.32 8.72 -27.28
N THR A 45 10.80 8.60 -26.05
CA THR A 45 9.93 8.42 -24.87
C THR A 45 9.10 9.68 -24.57
N LEU A 46 9.62 10.87 -24.88
CA LEU A 46 8.90 12.14 -24.75
C LEU A 46 7.83 12.34 -25.85
N HIS A 47 8.09 11.87 -27.08
CA HIS A 47 7.21 12.08 -28.23
C HIS A 47 6.24 10.94 -28.51
N VAL A 48 6.38 9.78 -27.87
CA VAL A 48 5.36 8.73 -27.97
C VAL A 48 4.08 9.29 -27.32
N PRO A 49 2.98 9.46 -28.08
CA PRO A 49 1.69 9.74 -27.50
C PRO A 49 1.43 8.61 -26.52
N ARG A 50 1.38 8.94 -25.24
CA ARG A 50 0.79 8.04 -24.26
C ARG A 50 -0.71 8.13 -24.49
N ASP A 51 -1.16 7.57 -25.62
CA ASP A 51 -2.35 6.74 -25.60
C ASP A 51 -2.01 5.61 -24.63
N ARG A 52 -2.03 5.93 -23.33
CA ARG A 52 -2.91 5.13 -22.51
C ARG A 52 -4.22 5.33 -23.26
N PRO A 53 -4.83 4.30 -23.85
CA PRO A 53 -6.27 4.33 -23.80
C PRO A 53 -6.51 4.67 -22.34
N ASN A 54 -7.10 5.83 -22.11
CA ASN A 54 -7.90 5.99 -20.91
C ASN A 54 -8.56 4.62 -20.84
N ASP A 55 -8.20 3.78 -19.87
CA ASP A 55 -9.09 2.72 -19.47
C ASP A 55 -10.29 3.56 -18.99
N GLU A 56 -11.10 4.06 -19.94
CA GLU A 56 -12.53 3.88 -19.92
C GLU A 56 -12.62 2.48 -19.40
N VAL A 57 -12.74 2.40 -18.07
CA VAL A 57 -12.84 1.16 -17.33
C VAL A 57 -13.95 0.49 -18.08
N SER A 58 -13.55 -0.46 -18.93
CA SER A 58 -14.49 -1.15 -19.78
C SER A 58 -15.50 -1.66 -18.77
N SER A 59 -16.70 -1.09 -18.77
CA SER A 59 -17.71 -1.30 -17.72
C SER A 59 -18.07 -2.78 -17.60
N ASN A 60 -17.61 -3.56 -18.58
CA ASN A 60 -17.40 -4.98 -18.58
C ASN A 60 -16.95 -5.53 -17.22
N PRO A 61 -17.86 -6.22 -16.50
CA PRO A 61 -17.53 -6.89 -15.25
C PRO A 61 -16.34 -7.84 -15.41
N VAL A 62 -15.46 -7.82 -14.40
CA VAL A 62 -14.24 -8.63 -14.34
C VAL A 62 -14.50 -9.89 -13.52
N ILE A 63 -14.21 -11.06 -14.09
CA ILE A 63 -14.32 -12.36 -13.42
C ILE A 63 -12.92 -12.94 -13.23
N THR A 64 -12.61 -13.41 -12.02
CA THR A 64 -11.35 -14.09 -11.73
C THR A 64 -11.61 -15.55 -11.37
N ILE A 65 -11.00 -16.48 -12.10
CA ILE A 65 -11.15 -17.92 -11.88
C ILE A 65 -9.79 -18.62 -11.76
N PRO A 66 -9.70 -19.78 -11.08
CA PRO A 66 -8.53 -20.64 -11.17
C PRO A 66 -8.29 -21.10 -12.61
N TYR A 67 -7.02 -21.19 -13.04
CA TYR A 67 -6.69 -21.78 -14.34
C TYR A 67 -6.92 -23.29 -14.31
N TYR A 68 -7.71 -23.77 -15.27
CA TYR A 68 -7.85 -25.19 -15.57
C TYR A 68 -7.63 -25.39 -17.07
N CYS A 69 -6.68 -26.22 -17.45
CA CYS A 69 -6.30 -26.40 -18.85
C CYS A 69 -7.49 -26.84 -19.69
N GLY A 70 -7.72 -26.17 -20.82
CA GLY A 70 -8.81 -26.44 -21.77
C GLY A 70 -10.12 -25.79 -21.40
N LEU A 71 -10.50 -25.80 -20.12
CA LEU A 71 -11.72 -25.15 -19.64
C LEU A 71 -11.55 -23.63 -19.46
N GLY A 72 -10.41 -23.21 -18.95
CA GLY A 72 -10.12 -21.81 -18.65
C GLY A 72 -10.15 -20.94 -19.91
N GLU A 73 -9.51 -21.40 -20.98
CA GLU A 73 -9.49 -20.72 -22.28
C GLU A 73 -10.89 -20.61 -22.88
N HIS A 74 -11.69 -21.67 -22.75
CA HIS A 74 -13.08 -21.66 -23.23
C HIS A 74 -13.94 -20.66 -22.44
N LEU A 75 -13.81 -20.64 -21.11
CA LEU A 75 -14.49 -19.66 -20.26
C LEU A 75 -14.03 -18.23 -20.55
N GLN A 76 -12.74 -18.02 -20.86
CA GLN A 76 -12.23 -16.72 -21.24
C GLN A 76 -12.77 -16.25 -22.58
N LEU A 77 -12.90 -17.16 -23.56
CA LEU A 77 -13.51 -16.87 -24.85
C LEU A 77 -14.99 -16.50 -24.71
N LEU A 78 -15.75 -17.32 -23.97
CA LEU A 78 -17.18 -17.07 -23.68
C LEU A 78 -17.38 -15.74 -22.94
N GLY A 79 -16.53 -15.46 -21.96
CA GLY A 79 -16.55 -14.21 -21.23
C GLY A 79 -16.39 -13.01 -22.16
N ARG A 80 -15.40 -13.03 -23.06
CA ARG A 80 -15.20 -11.95 -24.04
C ARG A 80 -16.40 -11.75 -24.96
N GLN A 81 -17.05 -12.83 -25.40
CA GLN A 81 -18.25 -12.76 -26.24
C GLN A 81 -19.43 -12.10 -25.52
N HIS A 82 -19.53 -12.26 -24.20
CA HIS A 82 -20.62 -11.73 -23.38
C HIS A 82 -20.26 -10.42 -22.65
N GLY A 83 -19.13 -9.78 -23.01
CA GLY A 83 -18.71 -8.52 -22.39
C GLY A 83 -18.11 -8.67 -20.99
N TYR A 84 -17.58 -9.84 -20.63
CA TYR A 84 -16.83 -10.07 -19.40
C TYR A 84 -15.33 -10.16 -19.66
N ARG A 85 -14.54 -9.62 -18.74
CA ARG A 85 -13.08 -9.81 -18.72
C ARG A 85 -12.73 -10.93 -17.76
N VAL A 86 -12.33 -12.08 -18.29
CA VAL A 86 -11.92 -13.24 -17.47
C VAL A 86 -10.41 -13.26 -17.30
N TYR A 87 -9.96 -13.25 -16.04
CA TYR A 87 -8.56 -13.42 -15.65
C TYR A 87 -8.34 -14.72 -14.88
N PHE A 88 -7.15 -15.29 -15.04
CA PHE A 88 -6.74 -16.48 -14.32
C PHE A 88 -5.98 -16.11 -13.06
N LYS A 89 -6.34 -16.74 -11.93
CA LYS A 89 -5.59 -16.70 -10.68
C LYS A 89 -4.92 -18.06 -10.47
N SER A 90 -3.69 -18.04 -9.98
CA SER A 90 -3.03 -19.26 -9.51
C SER A 90 -3.78 -19.83 -8.29
N SER A 91 -3.78 -21.15 -8.17
CA SER A 91 -4.24 -21.80 -6.95
C SER A 91 -3.43 -21.32 -5.73
N PRO A 92 -4.02 -21.26 -4.53
CA PRO A 92 -3.25 -20.96 -3.32
C PRO A 92 -2.06 -21.91 -3.21
N SER A 93 -0.91 -21.39 -2.76
CA SER A 93 0.28 -22.22 -2.59
C SER A 93 0.01 -23.36 -1.59
N LEU A 94 0.67 -24.50 -1.78
CA LEU A 94 0.57 -25.64 -0.85
C LEU A 94 0.93 -25.23 0.59
N ARG A 95 1.90 -24.32 0.75
CA ARG A 95 2.22 -23.70 2.03
C ARG A 95 1.01 -22.99 2.64
N SER A 96 0.26 -22.20 1.87
CA SER A 96 -0.94 -21.53 2.36
C SER A 96 -2.10 -22.48 2.70
N LEU A 97 -2.18 -23.64 2.05
CA LEU A 97 -3.20 -24.65 2.30
C LEU A 97 -2.89 -25.50 3.53
N VAL A 98 -1.62 -25.89 3.69
CA VAL A 98 -1.17 -26.83 4.73
C VAL A 98 -0.69 -26.11 5.99
N ARG A 99 -0.04 -24.95 5.86
CA ARG A 99 0.40 -24.17 7.02
C ARG A 99 -0.68 -23.19 7.46
N ASN A 100 -1.29 -23.54 8.58
CA ASN A 100 -1.98 -22.62 9.48
C ASN A 100 -1.10 -22.41 10.74
N ASP A 101 0.21 -22.24 10.54
CA ASP A 101 1.19 -22.12 11.63
C ASP A 101 1.06 -20.80 12.41
N LYS A 102 0.36 -19.81 11.83
CA LYS A 102 -0.04 -18.59 12.53
C LYS A 102 -1.46 -18.73 13.06
N ILE A 103 -1.61 -18.65 14.39
CA ILE A 103 -2.91 -18.53 15.03
C ILE A 103 -3.55 -17.23 14.54
N ARG A 104 -4.73 -17.34 13.93
CA ARG A 104 -5.52 -16.17 13.51
C ARG A 104 -6.19 -15.59 14.74
N LEU A 105 -5.63 -14.51 15.27
CA LEU A 105 -6.25 -13.78 16.37
C LEU A 105 -7.46 -12.98 15.85
N PRO A 106 -8.56 -12.94 16.61
CA PRO A 106 -9.65 -11.99 16.34
C PRO A 106 -9.11 -10.56 16.39
N PHE A 107 -9.81 -9.61 15.75
CA PHE A 107 -9.31 -8.25 15.57
C PHE A 107 -8.89 -7.58 16.89
N GLU A 108 -9.69 -7.78 17.95
CA GLU A 108 -9.48 -7.21 19.28
C GLU A 108 -8.18 -7.67 19.97
N ASP A 109 -7.74 -8.90 19.68
CA ASP A 109 -6.57 -9.52 20.33
C ASP A 109 -5.29 -9.31 19.52
N ARG A 110 -5.34 -8.54 18.42
CA ARG A 110 -4.15 -8.35 17.57
C ARG A 110 -3.16 -7.39 18.22
N PRO A 111 -1.89 -7.82 18.41
CA PRO A 111 -0.82 -6.89 18.74
C PRO A 111 -0.42 -6.05 17.51
N GLY A 112 0.31 -4.96 17.73
CA GLY A 112 0.85 -4.14 16.63
C GLY A 112 -0.22 -3.31 15.92
N VAL A 113 -1.26 -2.89 16.64
CA VAL A 113 -2.36 -2.10 16.06
C VAL A 113 -2.14 -0.61 16.27
N VAL A 114 -2.56 0.18 15.29
CA VAL A 114 -2.72 1.64 15.41
C VAL A 114 -4.16 1.91 15.84
N TYR A 115 -4.33 2.74 16.87
CA TYR A 115 -5.65 3.08 17.42
C TYR A 115 -5.84 4.59 17.53
N GLU A 116 -7.11 5.01 17.48
CA GLU A 116 -7.54 6.41 17.63
C GLU A 116 -8.48 6.52 18.82
N ILE A 117 -8.19 7.44 19.74
CA ILE A 117 -9.09 7.82 20.85
C ILE A 117 -9.62 9.22 20.55
N LYS A 118 -10.95 9.34 20.43
CA LYS A 118 -11.62 10.62 20.16
C LYS A 118 -12.06 11.28 21.47
N CYS A 119 -11.72 12.56 21.62
CA CYS A 119 -12.22 13.43 22.68
C CYS A 119 -13.58 14.03 22.27
N GLY A 120 -14.47 14.25 23.24
CA GLY A 120 -15.69 15.05 23.03
C GLY A 120 -15.40 16.51 22.62
N CYS A 121 -14.16 16.96 22.77
CA CYS A 121 -13.64 18.25 22.36
C CYS A 121 -13.12 18.29 20.91
N ASN A 122 -13.47 17.30 20.08
CA ASN A 122 -13.03 17.18 18.68
C ASN A 122 -11.50 17.01 18.48
N ALA A 123 -10.76 16.79 19.56
CA ALA A 123 -9.37 16.33 19.52
C ALA A 123 -9.31 14.81 19.38
N SER A 124 -8.25 14.29 18.76
CA SER A 124 -7.97 12.86 18.74
C SER A 124 -6.53 12.55 19.13
N TYR A 125 -6.34 11.42 19.78
CA TYR A 125 -5.04 10.84 20.07
C TYR A 125 -4.87 9.59 19.21
N ILE A 126 -3.80 9.54 18.43
CA ILE A 126 -3.44 8.38 17.62
C ILE A 126 -2.16 7.78 18.18
N GLY A 127 -2.19 6.49 18.46
CA GLY A 127 -1.05 5.76 19.01
C GLY A 127 -0.89 4.39 18.37
N GLU A 128 0.32 3.85 18.47
CA GLU A 128 0.64 2.48 18.11
C GLU A 128 0.90 1.68 19.39
N THR A 129 0.47 0.41 19.41
CA THR A 129 0.77 -0.52 20.51
C THR A 129 1.38 -1.81 20.00
N GLY A 130 2.48 -2.24 20.61
CA GLY A 130 3.05 -3.57 20.39
C GLY A 130 2.28 -4.69 21.09
N ASN A 131 1.46 -4.37 22.09
CA ASN A 131 0.56 -5.30 22.79
C ASN A 131 -0.88 -5.17 22.27
N THR A 132 -1.82 -5.93 22.84
CA THR A 132 -3.25 -5.76 22.55
C THR A 132 -3.73 -4.37 22.94
N LEU A 133 -4.80 -3.89 22.30
CA LEU A 133 -5.38 -2.58 22.58
C LEU A 133 -5.92 -2.50 24.02
N LEU A 134 -6.51 -3.59 24.52
CA LEU A 134 -7.02 -3.68 25.90
C LEU A 134 -5.91 -3.55 26.93
N ASP A 135 -4.77 -4.22 26.73
CA ASP A 135 -3.62 -4.12 27.63
C ASP A 135 -3.11 -2.68 27.68
N ARG A 136 -2.96 -2.05 26.50
CA ARG A 136 -2.51 -0.66 26.38
C ARG A 136 -3.45 0.31 27.10
N PHE A 137 -4.75 0.10 26.97
CA PHE A 137 -5.76 0.92 27.65
C PHE A 137 -5.71 0.74 29.18
N GLY A 138 -5.49 -0.49 29.64
CA GLY A 138 -5.29 -0.80 31.05
C GLY A 138 -4.07 -0.07 31.62
N ASP A 139 -2.95 -0.05 30.90
CA ASP A 139 -1.75 0.66 31.33
C ASP A 139 -1.94 2.18 31.39
N HIS A 140 -2.60 2.76 30.39
CA HIS A 140 -2.98 4.18 30.44
C HIS A 140 -3.87 4.50 31.65
N THR A 141 -4.84 3.64 31.94
CA THR A 141 -5.76 3.82 33.07
C THR A 141 -5.03 3.76 34.41
N LYS A 142 -4.08 2.84 34.58
CA LYS A 142 -3.23 2.77 35.80
C LYS A 142 -2.44 4.06 36.00
N VAL A 143 -1.84 4.59 34.93
CA VAL A 143 -1.09 5.85 34.98
C VAL A 143 -2.00 7.02 35.37
N LEU A 144 -3.16 7.16 34.73
CA LEU A 144 -4.13 8.19 35.08
C LEU A 144 -4.61 8.11 36.54
N ASN A 145 -4.87 6.89 37.04
CA ASN A 145 -5.24 6.71 38.44
C ASN A 145 -4.12 7.10 39.40
N SER A 146 -2.86 6.81 39.05
CA SER A 146 -1.71 7.24 39.86
C SER A 146 -1.58 8.76 39.94
N TYR A 147 -1.79 9.48 38.82
CA TYR A 147 -1.82 10.94 38.80
C TYR A 147 -2.96 11.51 39.66
N ARG A 148 -4.17 10.97 39.52
CA ARG A 148 -5.32 11.39 40.33
C ARG A 148 -5.07 11.17 41.83
N THR A 149 -4.46 10.04 42.19
CA THR A 149 -4.10 9.73 43.57
C THR A 149 -3.11 10.76 44.11
N ALA A 150 -2.05 11.08 43.35
CA ALA A 150 -1.08 12.10 43.72
C ALA A 150 -1.71 13.51 43.85
N GLU A 151 -2.65 13.87 42.97
CA GLU A 151 -3.41 15.13 43.08
C GLU A 151 -4.29 15.17 44.34
N GLU A 152 -4.96 14.07 44.68
CA GLU A 152 -5.79 13.97 45.90
C GLU A 152 -4.93 14.08 47.17
N GLU A 153 -3.73 13.51 47.17
CA GLU A 153 -2.74 13.63 48.25
C GLU A 153 -2.25 15.08 48.40
N LEU A 154 -1.93 15.77 47.29
CA LEU A 154 -1.54 17.18 47.29
C LEU A 154 -2.67 18.10 47.77
N ASN A 155 -3.90 17.81 47.37
CA ASN A 155 -5.08 18.59 47.75
C ASN A 155 -5.61 18.25 49.15
N GLY A 156 -4.96 17.34 49.90
CA GLY A 156 -5.32 16.98 51.27
C GLY A 156 -6.67 16.26 51.41
N THR A 157 -7.21 15.73 50.32
CA THR A 157 -8.52 15.03 50.29
C THR A 157 -8.38 13.51 50.36
N TYR A 158 -7.15 13.00 50.28
CA TYR A 158 -6.86 11.58 50.31
C TYR A 158 -7.11 10.96 51.69
N ARG A 159 -8.14 10.13 51.80
CA ARG A 159 -8.43 9.31 52.99
C ARG A 159 -7.96 7.88 52.76
N LYS A 160 -6.82 7.51 53.36
CA LYS A 160 -6.46 6.09 53.51
C LYS A 160 -7.55 5.40 54.33
N ARG A 161 -8.21 4.39 53.73
CA ARG A 161 -8.98 3.39 54.48
C ARG A 161 -8.04 2.39 55.12
#